data_AF-A0A7W0A9P0-F1
#
_entry.id   AF-A0A7W0A9P0-F1
#
_cell.length_a   1.000
_cell.length_b   1.000
_cell.length_c   1.000
_cell.angle_alpha   90.00
_cell.angle_beta   90.00
_cell.angle_gamma   90.00
#
_symmetry.space_group_name_H-M   'P 1'
#
loop_
_entity.id
_entity.type
_entity.pdbx_description
1 polymer ?
#
loop_
_entity_poly.entity_id
_entity_poly.type
_entity_poly.pdbx_seq_one_letter_code
_entity_poly.pdbx_strand_id
1 'polypeptide(L)' 'SYSDLLRNDTAMDVAFRRGMCDRGIFMLPTALKRNHISAAHTADDIDRTIEIAREVLTSLHSESRKR' A
#
# COMPACT_ATOMS: atom_id res chain seq x y z
N SER A 1 -0.61 -19.97 -0.37
CA SER A 1 -1.72 -20.83 -0.84
C SER A 1 -2.93 -19.97 -1.18
N TYR A 2 -3.87 -20.46 -2.01
CA TYR A 2 -5.18 -19.81 -2.21
C TYR A 2 -5.88 -19.54 -0.87
N SER A 3 -5.80 -20.48 0.06
CA SER A 3 -6.34 -20.35 1.43
C SER A 3 -5.74 -19.18 2.22
N ASP A 4 -4.51 -18.75 1.91
CA ASP A 4 -3.87 -17.62 2.58
C ASP A 4 -4.43 -16.28 2.09
N LEU A 5 -4.79 -16.19 0.81
CA LEU A 5 -5.40 -14.99 0.23
C LEU A 5 -6.75 -14.70 0.85
N LEU A 6 -7.51 -15.74 1.22
CA LEU A 6 -8.81 -15.59 1.88
C LEU A 6 -8.71 -14.97 3.27
N ARG A 7 -7.53 -14.99 3.90
CA ARG A 7 -7.28 -14.37 5.21
C ARG A 7 -6.90 -12.88 5.09
N ASN A 8 -6.81 -12.33 3.89
CA ASN A 8 -6.46 -10.93 3.66
C ASN A 8 -7.53 -10.00 4.22
N ASP A 9 -7.10 -8.98 4.98
CA ASP A 9 -7.96 -7.86 5.34
C ASP A 9 -8.13 -6.93 4.12
N THR A 10 -9.22 -7.15 3.38
CA THR A 10 -9.57 -6.37 2.19
C THR A 10 -9.74 -4.88 2.49
N ALA A 11 -10.29 -4.53 3.66
CA ALA A 11 -10.53 -3.13 4.01
C ALA A 11 -9.21 -2.42 4.29
N MET A 12 -8.29 -3.06 5.02
CA MET A 12 -6.96 -2.54 5.29
C MET A 12 -6.14 -2.40 3.99
N ASP A 13 -6.16 -3.40 3.09
CA ASP A 13 -5.40 -3.33 1.82
C ASP A 13 -5.91 -2.20 0.92
N VAL A 14 -7.24 -2.00 0.83
CA VAL A 14 -7.82 -0.88 0.07
C VAL A 14 -7.48 0.47 0.71
N ALA A 15 -7.54 0.57 2.04
CA ALA A 15 -7.17 1.79 2.76
C ALA A 15 -5.70 2.17 2.55
N PHE A 16 -4.80 1.19 2.61
CA PHE A 16 -3.38 1.38 2.29
C PHE A 16 -3.21 1.91 0.87
N ARG A 17 -3.82 1.27 -0.13
CA ARG A 17 -3.71 1.68 -1.55
C ARG A 17 -4.24 3.10 -1.79
N ARG A 18 -5.34 3.48 -1.14
CA ARG A 18 -5.85 4.86 -1.19
C ARG A 18 -4.85 5.83 -0.57
N GLY A 19 -4.31 5.50 0.61
CA GLY A 19 -3.31 6.34 1.28
C GLY A 19 -2.01 6.52 0.48
N MET A 20 -1.61 5.50 -0.30
CA MET A 20 -0.50 5.60 -1.27
C MET A 20 -0.83 6.57 -2.40
N CYS A 21 -2.03 6.46 -3.00
CA CYS A 21 -2.49 7.36 -4.06
C CYS A 21 -2.58 8.81 -3.60
N ASP A 22 -3.10 9.05 -2.39
CA ASP A 22 -3.22 10.39 -1.81
C ASP A 22 -1.85 11.07 -1.61
N ARG A 23 -0.77 10.28 -1.52
CA ARG A 23 0.63 10.74 -1.40
C ARG A 23 1.41 10.69 -2.72
N GLY A 24 0.69 10.50 -3.84
CA GLY A 24 1.28 10.55 -5.18
C GLY A 24 2.01 9.27 -5.59
N ILE A 25 1.74 8.14 -4.95
CA ILE A 25 2.16 6.82 -5.44
C ILE A 25 0.95 6.13 -6.07
N PHE A 26 0.95 6.01 -7.39
CA PHE A 26 -0.16 5.39 -8.11
C PHE A 26 -0.27 3.90 -7.79
N MET A 27 -1.40 3.49 -7.24
CA MET A 27 -1.82 2.10 -7.10
C MET A 27 -3.29 1.97 -7.48
N LEU A 28 -3.68 0.81 -8.03
CA LEU A 28 -5.10 0.51 -8.19
C LEU A 28 -5.70 0.23 -6.80
N PRO A 29 -6.75 0.94 -6.35
CA PRO A 29 -7.40 0.73 -5.03
C PRO A 29 -8.27 -0.52 -4.97
N THR A 30 -7.75 -1.63 -5.48
CA THR A 30 -8.40 -2.94 -5.52
C THR A 30 -7.56 -3.91 -4.73
N ALA A 31 -8.21 -4.66 -3.83
CA ALA A 31 -7.50 -5.57 -2.96
C ALA A 31 -6.75 -6.66 -3.75
N LEU A 32 -5.62 -7.10 -3.22
CA LEU A 32 -4.77 -8.15 -3.81
C LEU A 32 -4.20 -7.82 -5.20
N LYS A 33 -4.33 -6.57 -5.67
CA LYS A 33 -3.78 -6.17 -6.96
C LYS A 33 -2.26 -6.01 -6.89
N ARG A 34 -1.57 -6.59 -7.87
CA ARG A 34 -0.12 -6.42 -8.06
C ARG A 34 0.21 -5.08 -8.73
N ASN A 35 1.26 -4.45 -8.22
CA ASN A 35 1.97 -3.34 -8.86
C ASN A 35 3.17 -3.89 -9.65
N HIS A 36 3.66 -3.10 -10.60
CA HIS A 36 4.78 -3.46 -11.47
C HIS A 36 5.81 -2.33 -11.48
N ILE A 37 7.08 -2.70 -11.41
CA ILE A 37 8.22 -1.80 -11.58
C ILE A 37 8.73 -1.95 -13.01
N SER A 38 9.19 -0.87 -13.61
CA SER A 38 9.77 -0.84 -14.95
C SER A 38 11.19 -0.29 -14.91
N ALA A 39 11.92 -0.44 -16.01
CA ALA A 39 13.27 0.13 -16.17
C ALA A 39 13.30 1.68 -16.12
N ALA A 40 12.14 2.34 -16.17
CA ALA A 40 12.06 3.79 -16.01
C ALA A 40 12.10 4.24 -14.54
N HIS A 41 11.88 3.33 -13.58
CA HIS A 41 11.99 3.67 -12.16
C HIS A 41 13.46 3.75 -11.75
N THR A 42 13.79 4.82 -11.04
CA THR A 42 15.10 5.04 -10.42
C THR A 42 15.13 4.45 -9.00
N ALA A 43 16.32 4.38 -8.41
CA ALA A 43 16.46 4.02 -6.98
C ALA A 43 15.67 4.99 -6.08
N ASP A 44 15.74 6.29 -6.38
CA ASP A 44 15.02 7.34 -5.65
C ASP A 44 13.50 7.15 -5.70
N ASP A 45 12.95 6.70 -6.84
CA ASP A 45 11.52 6.38 -6.96
C ASP A 45 11.11 5.23 -6.03
N ILE A 46 11.98 4.22 -5.90
CA ILE A 46 11.76 3.07 -5.01
C ILE A 46 11.84 3.49 -3.55
N ASP A 47 12.88 4.24 -3.19
CA ASP A 47 13.08 4.71 -1.82
C ASP A 47 11.92 5.60 -1.37
N ARG A 48 11.49 6.54 -2.23
CA ARG A 48 10.30 7.35 -2.00
C ARG A 48 9.04 6.50 -1.82
N THR A 49 8.86 5.46 -2.64
CA THR A 49 7.70 4.57 -2.54
C THR A 49 7.68 3.82 -1.21
N ILE A 50 8.83 3.34 -0.74
CA ILE A 50 8.98 2.63 0.54
C ILE A 50 8.72 3.58 1.72
N GLU A 51 9.25 4.81 1.66
CA GLU A 51 9.04 5.84 2.67
C GLU A 51 7.55 6.12 2.88
N ILE A 52 6.86 6.43 1.78
CA ILE A 52 5.42 6.71 1.77
C ILE A 52 4.63 5.49 2.27
N ALA A 53 5.00 4.27 1.88
CA ALA A 53 4.34 3.06 2.36
C ALA A 53 4.42 2.93 3.89
N ARG A 54 5.58 3.25 4.47
CA ARG A 54 5.77 3.22 5.93
C ARG A 54 4.92 4.28 6.63
N GLU A 55 4.86 5.49 6.09
CA GLU A 55 4.02 6.56 6.63
C GLU A 55 2.53 6.17 6.64
N VAL A 56 2.04 5.64 5.52
CA VAL A 56 0.64 5.20 5.39
C VAL A 56 0.32 4.10 6.38
N LEU A 57 1.16 3.05 6.46
CA LEU A 57 0.96 1.96 7.40
C LEU A 57 1.00 2.43 8.86
N THR A 58 1.91 3.35 9.19
CA THR A 58 2.00 3.94 10.53
C THR A 58 0.73 4.73 10.87
N SER A 59 0.22 5.52 9.92
CA SER A 59 -1.03 6.26 10.06
C SER A 59 -2.20 5.31 10.35
N LEU A 60 -2.37 4.27 9.51
CA LEU A 60 -3.45 3.29 9.66
C LEU A 60 -3.37 2.52 10.99
N HIS A 61 -2.16 2.16 11.41
CA HIS A 61 -1.94 1.53 12.72
C HIS A 61 -2.37 2.45 13.88
N SER A 62 -2.01 3.74 13.80
CA SER A 62 -2.37 4.72 14.84
C SER A 62 -3.88 4.94 14.93
N GLU A 63 -4.59 4.91 13.79
CA GLU A 63 -6.04 5.06 13.72
C GLU A 63 -6.79 3.84 14.26
N SER A 64 -6.29 2.63 13.94
CA SER A 64 -6.87 1.39 14.46
C SER A 64 -6.78 1.29 15.97
N ARG A 65 -5.78 1.90 16.61
CA ARG A 65 -5.59 1.88 18.07
C ARG A 65 -6.42 2.94 18.81
N LYS A 66 -7.01 3.88 18.07
CA LYS A 66 -7.92 4.91 18.62
C LYS A 66 -9.39 4.49 18.63
N ARG A 67 -9.72 3.41 17.91
CA ARG A 67 -11.06 2.80 17.87
C ARG A 67 -11.18 1.71 18.92
#